data_AF-A0A7Y6Z966-F1
#
_entry.id   AF-A0A7Y6Z966-F1
#
_cell.length_a   1.000
_cell.length_b   1.000
_cell.length_c   1.000
_cell.angle_alpha   90.00
_cell.angle_beta   90.00
_cell.angle_gamma   90.00
#
_symmetry.space_group_name_H-M   'P 1'
#
loop_
_entity.id
_entity.type
_entity.pdbx_description
1 polymer ?
#
loop_
_entity_poly.entity_id
_entity_poly.type
_entity_poly.pdbx_seq_one_letter_code
_entity_poly.pdbx_strand_id
1 'polypeptide(L)'
;MSQGRRKWRNKQPRSNDEVVTVHPAAGSETLQKLSYFVGISERTAGSHGISMNLVVIPPGARSEPHLHCGFETAIYLLSGRVQTFYGEKLARSVINGPGDFLYIPEGVPHQAVNLSDQEQAVGLVARNCASEQEDVQLYQPGRGPNA
;
A
#
# COMPACT_ATOMS: atom_id res chain seq x y z
N MET A 1 49.34 8.97 17.73
CA MET A 1 48.29 8.09 18.30
C MET A 1 47.33 8.96 19.12
N SER A 2 46.06 8.54 19.22
CA SER A 2 44.91 9.24 19.86
C SER A 2 44.13 10.18 18.92
N GLN A 3 43.34 9.65 17.98
CA GLN A 3 41.93 9.20 18.09
C GLN A 3 40.91 10.34 18.26
N GLY A 4 40.23 10.64 17.15
CA GLY A 4 39.07 11.54 17.09
C GLY A 4 37.81 10.92 17.69
N ARG A 5 37.12 11.70 18.52
CA ARG A 5 35.76 11.36 19.00
C ARG A 5 34.73 11.79 17.95
N ARG A 6 34.19 10.80 17.23
CA ARG A 6 32.97 10.96 16.43
C ARG A 6 31.80 11.24 17.38
N LYS A 7 31.18 12.42 17.24
CA LYS A 7 29.93 12.77 17.92
C LYS A 7 28.81 11.91 17.34
N TRP A 8 28.38 10.90 18.09
CA TRP A 8 27.13 10.19 17.82
C TRP A 8 25.98 11.16 18.07
N ARG A 9 25.22 11.47 17.03
CA ARG A 9 24.03 12.31 17.12
C ARG A 9 22.91 11.43 17.68
N ASN A 10 22.68 11.51 18.99
CA ASN A 10 21.51 10.92 19.64
C ASN A 10 20.26 11.51 18.97
N LYS A 11 19.54 10.70 18.19
CA LYS A 11 18.15 11.01 17.81
C LYS A 11 17.35 10.91 19.09
N GLN A 12 17.02 12.05 19.69
CA GLN A 12 16.01 12.13 20.74
C GLN A 12 14.73 11.44 20.24
N PRO A 13 14.05 10.62 21.06
CA PRO A 13 12.72 10.13 20.71
C PRO A 13 11.80 11.33 20.47
N ARG A 14 11.08 11.35 19.33
CA ARG A 14 10.11 12.41 19.03
C ARG A 14 9.05 12.42 20.13
N SER A 15 8.70 13.60 20.67
CA SER A 15 7.62 13.74 21.64
C SER A 15 6.29 13.33 21.01
N ASN A 16 5.44 12.66 21.78
CA ASN A 16 4.19 12.05 21.31
C ASN A 16 3.04 13.07 21.09
N ASP A 17 3.36 14.37 21.10
CA ASP A 17 2.39 15.47 21.13
C ASP A 17 2.44 16.37 19.88
N GLU A 18 3.26 16.01 18.88
CA GLU A 18 3.42 16.80 17.65
C GLU A 18 2.63 16.20 16.48
N VAL A 19 1.92 17.06 15.75
CA VAL A 19 1.32 16.69 14.45
C VAL A 19 2.42 16.61 13.40
N VAL A 20 2.57 15.45 12.77
CA VAL A 20 3.60 15.22 11.75
C VAL A 20 3.04 15.42 10.35
N THR A 21 3.61 16.38 9.61
CA THR A 21 3.37 16.53 8.17
C THR A 21 4.39 15.70 7.39
N VAL A 22 3.91 14.80 6.53
CA VAL A 22 4.76 14.07 5.58
C VAL A 22 4.53 14.61 4.19
N HIS A 23 5.62 15.01 3.53
CA HIS A 23 5.62 15.30 2.11
C HIS A 23 6.18 14.08 1.37
N PRO A 24 5.36 13.36 0.58
CA PRO A 24 5.83 12.17 -0.12
C PRO A 24 6.96 12.54 -1.09
N ALA A 25 8.06 11.80 -1.03
CA ALA A 25 9.10 11.87 -2.05
C ALA A 25 8.61 11.22 -3.36
N ALA A 26 9.30 11.47 -4.48
CA ALA A 26 9.01 10.84 -5.76
C ALA A 26 8.85 9.31 -5.60
N GLY A 27 7.84 8.74 -6.28
CA GLY A 27 7.33 7.39 -6.02
C GLY A 27 8.41 6.32 -5.98
N SER A 28 8.30 5.40 -5.01
CA SER A 28 9.16 4.22 -4.95
C SER A 28 8.46 3.07 -5.68
N GLU A 29 9.20 2.34 -6.53
CA GLU A 29 8.69 1.09 -7.11
C GLU A 29 8.49 0.06 -5.99
N THR A 30 7.30 -0.52 -5.90
CA THR A 30 7.00 -1.57 -4.93
C THR A 30 7.03 -2.94 -5.58
N LEU A 31 7.04 -4.00 -4.75
CA LEU A 31 6.90 -5.39 -5.19
C LEU A 31 5.62 -5.63 -6.03
N GLN A 32 4.64 -4.73 -5.95
CA GLN A 32 3.40 -4.78 -6.73
C GLN A 32 3.56 -4.20 -8.16
N LYS A 33 4.76 -3.74 -8.55
CA LYS A 33 5.06 -3.06 -9.82
C LYS A 33 4.25 -1.77 -10.05
N LEU A 34 3.68 -1.22 -8.99
CA LEU A 34 2.95 0.03 -8.99
C LEU A 34 3.77 1.11 -8.28
N SER A 35 3.66 2.34 -8.78
CA SER A 35 4.24 3.50 -8.09
C SER A 35 3.46 3.71 -6.81
N TYR A 36 4.15 3.55 -5.69
CA TYR A 36 3.59 3.74 -4.36
C TYR A 36 4.26 4.94 -3.70
N PHE A 37 3.45 5.88 -3.28
CA PHE A 37 3.90 7.07 -2.58
C PHE A 37 3.59 6.87 -1.11
N VAL A 38 4.64 6.59 -0.34
CA VAL A 38 4.53 6.38 1.11
C VAL A 38 4.18 7.71 1.75
N GLY A 39 3.01 7.76 2.40
CA GLY A 39 2.55 8.91 3.17
C GLY A 39 2.83 8.69 4.64
N ILE A 40 1.83 8.21 5.37
CA ILE A 40 1.89 7.95 6.82
C ILE A 40 2.30 6.48 7.05
N SER A 41 3.34 6.28 7.86
CA SER A 41 3.82 4.99 8.36
C SER A 41 4.61 5.16 9.66
N GLU A 42 5.05 4.06 10.27
CA GLU A 42 5.98 4.08 11.41
C GLU A 42 7.25 4.86 11.06
N ARG A 43 7.85 4.64 9.88
CA ARG A 43 9.11 5.31 9.52
C ARG A 43 8.93 6.79 9.21
N THR A 44 7.85 7.16 8.52
CA THR A 44 7.65 8.56 8.10
C THR A 44 7.11 9.40 9.25
N ALA A 45 6.04 8.93 9.89
CA ALA A 45 5.27 9.68 10.87
C ALA A 45 5.45 9.17 12.31
N GLY A 46 5.96 7.95 12.52
CA GLY A 46 5.98 7.33 13.85
C GLY A 46 4.63 6.73 14.25
N SER A 47 3.76 6.41 13.28
CA SER A 47 2.47 5.78 13.58
C SER A 47 2.66 4.36 14.13
N HIS A 48 1.70 3.90 14.95
CA HIS A 48 1.71 2.55 15.51
C HIS A 48 0.55 1.67 15.01
N GLY A 49 -0.60 2.28 14.71
CA GLY A 49 -1.81 1.53 14.33
C GLY A 49 -2.32 1.79 12.92
N ILE A 50 -1.71 2.71 12.18
CA ILE A 50 -2.19 3.08 10.84
C ILE A 50 -1.07 3.34 9.86
N SER A 51 -1.34 3.07 8.59
CA SER A 51 -0.61 3.65 7.46
C SER A 51 -1.59 4.22 6.45
N MET A 52 -1.12 5.21 5.69
CA MET A 52 -1.89 5.82 4.63
C MET A 52 -0.99 6.24 3.48
N ASN A 53 -1.29 5.77 2.28
CA ASN A 53 -0.42 5.91 1.13
C ASN A 53 -1.22 6.18 -0.14
N LEU A 54 -0.53 6.64 -1.18
CA LEU A 54 -1.13 6.85 -2.49
C LEU A 54 -0.63 5.79 -3.47
N VAL A 55 -1.55 5.08 -4.11
CA VAL A 55 -1.26 4.10 -5.15
C VAL A 55 -1.61 4.69 -6.51
N VAL A 56 -0.69 4.56 -7.46
CA VAL A 56 -0.92 4.91 -8.87
C VAL A 56 -0.83 3.63 -9.70
N ILE A 57 -1.91 3.34 -10.42
CA ILE A 57 -1.99 2.23 -11.36
C ILE A 57 -1.82 2.80 -12.78
N PRO A 58 -0.70 2.53 -13.48
CA PRO A 58 -0.49 3.01 -14.84
C PRO A 58 -1.60 2.52 -15.80
N PRO A 59 -1.73 3.14 -16.98
CA PRO A 59 -2.70 2.71 -17.97
C PRO A 59 -2.51 1.22 -18.36
N GLY A 60 -3.61 0.47 -18.39
CA GLY A 60 -3.67 -0.97 -18.69
C GLY A 60 -2.95 -1.87 -17.68
N ALA A 61 -2.35 -1.30 -16.63
CA ALA A 61 -1.54 -2.07 -15.69
C ALA A 61 -2.41 -2.92 -14.76
N ARG A 62 -1.83 -4.05 -14.35
CA ARG A 62 -2.36 -4.95 -13.33
C ARG A 62 -1.33 -5.14 -12.23
N SER A 63 -1.81 -5.14 -11.00
CA SER A 63 -1.02 -5.62 -9.87
C SER A 63 -0.77 -7.13 -9.98
N GLU A 64 0.29 -7.63 -9.35
CA GLU A 64 0.39 -9.06 -9.08
C GLU A 64 -0.69 -9.46 -8.05
N PRO A 65 -1.33 -10.64 -8.18
CA PRO A 65 -2.28 -11.10 -7.18
C PRO A 65 -1.61 -11.25 -5.82
N HIS A 66 -2.28 -10.78 -4.77
CA HIS A 66 -1.74 -10.84 -3.43
C HIS A 66 -2.84 -10.85 -2.37
N LEU A 67 -2.43 -11.11 -1.13
CA LEU A 67 -3.24 -10.93 0.06
C LEU A 67 -2.42 -10.22 1.14
N HIS A 68 -3.14 -9.67 2.10
CA HIS A 68 -2.58 -9.00 3.27
C HIS A 68 -2.79 -9.88 4.50
N CYS A 69 -1.71 -10.16 5.24
CA CYS A 69 -1.76 -10.91 6.50
C CYS A 69 -1.63 -9.97 7.68
N GLY A 70 -2.53 -10.09 8.66
CA GLY A 70 -2.53 -9.29 9.89
C GLY A 70 -3.06 -7.86 9.77
N PHE A 71 -3.66 -7.48 8.62
CA PHE A 71 -4.28 -6.17 8.46
C PHE A 71 -5.37 -6.11 7.38
N GLU A 72 -6.25 -5.13 7.55
CA GLU A 72 -7.35 -4.80 6.65
C GLU A 72 -7.00 -3.57 5.81
N THR A 73 -7.59 -3.46 4.61
CA THR A 73 -7.32 -2.35 3.69
C THR A 73 -8.61 -1.61 3.33
N ALA A 74 -8.58 -0.28 3.48
CA ALA A 74 -9.58 0.63 2.93
C ALA A 74 -8.96 1.44 1.79
N ILE A 75 -9.72 1.66 0.71
CA ILE A 75 -9.27 2.44 -0.45
C ILE A 75 -10.33 3.46 -0.81
N TYR A 76 -9.91 4.68 -1.13
CA TYR A 76 -10.76 5.69 -1.77
C TYR A 76 -10.19 6.02 -3.15
N LEU A 77 -10.97 5.79 -4.21
CA LEU A 77 -10.53 6.12 -5.57
C LEU A 77 -10.64 7.63 -5.83
N LEU A 78 -9.50 8.24 -6.15
CA LEU A 78 -9.39 9.65 -6.52
C LEU A 78 -9.63 9.85 -8.01
N SER A 79 -9.15 8.94 -8.86
CA SER A 79 -9.32 9.02 -10.32
C SER A 79 -9.21 7.64 -10.99
N GLY A 80 -9.67 7.55 -12.25
CA GLY A 80 -9.63 6.34 -13.08
C GLY A 80 -10.74 5.34 -12.75
N ARG A 81 -10.71 4.20 -13.46
CA ARG A 81 -11.61 3.05 -13.24
C ARG A 81 -10.79 1.80 -13.02
N VAL A 82 -11.06 1.11 -11.91
CA VAL A 82 -10.31 -0.08 -11.51
C VAL A 82 -11.27 -1.26 -11.38
N GLN A 83 -10.93 -2.37 -12.02
CA GLN A 83 -11.55 -3.66 -11.75
C GLN A 83 -10.69 -4.40 -10.71
N THR A 84 -11.32 -4.77 -9.60
CA THR A 84 -10.70 -5.59 -8.57
C THR A 84 -11.23 -7.01 -8.70
N PHE A 85 -10.37 -7.95 -9.04
CA PHE A 85 -10.65 -9.39 -8.94
C PHE A 85 -10.34 -9.85 -7.52
N TYR A 86 -11.15 -10.74 -6.94
CA TYR A 86 -10.99 -11.13 -5.54
C TYR A 86 -11.59 -12.49 -5.19
N GLY A 87 -11.18 -13.01 -4.04
CA GLY A 87 -11.61 -14.31 -3.51
C GLY A 87 -10.82 -15.49 -4.08
N GLU A 88 -11.31 -16.70 -3.81
CA GLU A 88 -10.64 -17.92 -4.26
C GLU A 88 -10.48 -17.91 -5.78
N LYS A 89 -9.25 -18.18 -6.26
CA LYS A 89 -8.87 -18.18 -7.68
C LYS A 89 -9.19 -16.87 -8.41
N LEU A 90 -9.39 -15.76 -7.69
CA LEU A 90 -9.80 -14.46 -8.24
C LEU A 90 -11.11 -14.52 -9.05
N ALA A 91 -12.02 -15.44 -8.68
CA ALA A 91 -13.22 -15.74 -9.47
C ALA A 91 -14.31 -14.66 -9.43
N ARG A 92 -14.25 -13.72 -8.48
CA ARG A 92 -15.20 -12.61 -8.36
C ARG A 92 -14.54 -11.32 -8.81
N SER A 93 -15.34 -10.36 -9.26
CA SER A 93 -14.82 -9.02 -9.55
C SER A 93 -15.84 -7.91 -9.27
N VAL A 94 -15.32 -6.72 -9.03
CA VAL A 94 -16.09 -5.48 -8.90
C VAL A 94 -15.35 -4.37 -9.63
N ILE A 95 -16.10 -3.44 -10.24
CA ILE A 95 -15.54 -2.24 -10.89
C ILE A 95 -15.86 -1.04 -10.01
N ASN A 96 -14.83 -0.24 -9.75
CA ASN A 96 -14.94 0.99 -8.97
C ASN A 96 -14.42 2.18 -9.77
N GLY A 97 -14.98 3.36 -9.47
CA GLY A 97 -14.61 4.64 -10.06
C GLY A 97 -14.32 5.71 -9.01
N PRO A 98 -14.09 6.96 -9.43
CA PRO A 98 -13.76 8.06 -8.53
C PRO A 98 -14.91 8.33 -7.54
N GLY A 99 -14.57 8.48 -6.26
CA GLY A 99 -15.56 8.66 -5.18
C GLY A 99 -15.98 7.37 -4.48
N ASP A 100 -15.62 6.20 -5.01
CA ASP A 100 -15.95 4.93 -4.38
C ASP A 100 -15.01 4.61 -3.22
N PHE A 101 -15.60 4.07 -2.15
CA PHE A 101 -14.88 3.45 -1.04
C PHE A 101 -14.86 1.93 -1.24
N LEU A 102 -13.67 1.34 -1.11
CA LEU A 102 -13.48 -0.10 -1.16
C LEU A 102 -12.97 -0.56 0.19
N TYR A 103 -13.45 -1.73 0.60
CA TYR A 103 -12.98 -2.42 1.78
C TYR A 103 -12.53 -3.83 1.39
N ILE A 104 -11.31 -4.17 1.76
CA ILE A 104 -10.70 -5.48 1.52
C ILE A 104 -10.38 -6.08 2.89
N PRO A 105 -11.10 -7.13 3.32
CA PRO A 105 -10.79 -7.84 4.55
C PRO A 105 -9.40 -8.48 4.52
N GLU A 106 -8.81 -8.67 5.70
CA GLU A 106 -7.59 -9.45 5.87
C GLU A 106 -7.70 -10.82 5.20
N GLY A 107 -6.61 -11.30 4.59
CA GLY A 107 -6.52 -12.63 4.01
C GLY A 107 -7.30 -12.85 2.72
N VAL A 108 -8.03 -11.84 2.21
CA VAL A 108 -8.75 -11.95 0.92
C VAL A 108 -7.77 -11.74 -0.23
N PRO A 109 -7.53 -12.76 -1.08
CA PRO A 109 -6.73 -12.57 -2.29
C PRO A 109 -7.40 -11.61 -3.24
N HIS A 110 -6.64 -10.69 -3.81
CA HIS A 110 -7.15 -9.71 -4.76
C HIS A 110 -6.10 -9.27 -5.79
N GLN A 111 -6.60 -8.70 -6.89
CA GLN A 111 -5.82 -8.15 -7.98
C GLN A 111 -6.55 -6.94 -8.57
N ALA A 112 -5.92 -5.77 -8.52
CA ALA A 112 -6.40 -4.55 -9.17
C ALA A 112 -5.90 -4.45 -10.62
N VAL A 113 -6.80 -4.03 -11.52
CA VAL A 113 -6.52 -3.76 -12.94
C VAL A 113 -7.09 -2.39 -13.30
N ASN A 114 -6.26 -1.50 -13.85
CA ASN A 114 -6.74 -0.25 -14.44
C ASN A 114 -7.38 -0.54 -15.79
N LEU A 115 -8.63 -0.09 -15.97
CA LEU A 115 -9.41 -0.33 -17.18
C LEU A 115 -9.12 0.67 -18.31
N SER A 116 -8.38 1.75 -18.03
CA SER A 116 -7.99 2.72 -19.05
C SER A 116 -6.62 2.39 -19.63
N ASP A 117 -6.49 2.39 -20.95
CA ASP A 117 -5.22 2.23 -21.67
C ASP A 117 -4.48 3.57 -21.87
N GLN A 118 -5.08 4.69 -21.46
CA GLN A 118 -4.53 6.03 -21.67
C GLN A 118 -4.31 6.81 -20.37
N GLU A 119 -5.14 6.57 -19.36
CA GLU A 119 -5.15 7.33 -18.11
C GLU A 119 -4.75 6.44 -16.93
N GLN A 120 -4.06 7.00 -15.96
CA GLN A 120 -3.77 6.32 -14.70
C GLN A 120 -5.00 6.30 -13.79
N ALA A 121 -5.09 5.28 -12.94
CA ALA A 121 -5.98 5.29 -11.79
C ALA A 121 -5.20 5.64 -10.52
N VAL A 122 -5.80 6.42 -9.63
CA VAL A 122 -5.16 6.87 -8.38
C VAL A 122 -6.08 6.58 -7.21
N GLY A 123 -5.52 5.98 -6.16
CA GLY A 123 -6.25 5.67 -4.93
C GLY A 123 -5.48 6.08 -3.67
N LEU A 124 -6.22 6.52 -2.65
CA LEU A 124 -5.72 6.64 -1.29
C LEU A 124 -5.97 5.32 -0.57
N VAL A 125 -4.93 4.71 -0.02
CA VAL A 125 -4.97 3.42 0.67
C VAL A 125 -4.70 3.66 2.14
N ALA A 126 -5.62 3.24 3.00
CA ALA A 126 -5.47 3.29 4.45
C ALA A 126 -5.54 1.87 5.04
N ARG A 127 -4.72 1.59 6.06
CA ARG A 127 -4.65 0.28 6.71
C ARG A 127 -4.50 0.42 8.20
N ASN A 128 -4.92 -0.59 8.95
CA ASN A 128 -4.74 -0.70 10.40
C ASN A 128 -3.37 -1.31 10.80
N CYS A 129 -2.35 -1.10 9.98
CA CYS A 129 -0.96 -1.50 10.24
C CYS A 129 -0.03 -0.35 9.90
N ALA A 130 0.94 -0.08 10.79
CA ALA A 130 1.89 1.02 10.64
C ALA A 130 3.07 0.73 9.71
N SER A 131 3.35 -0.54 9.40
CA SER A 131 4.44 -0.90 8.49
C SER A 131 4.10 -0.47 7.06
N GLU A 132 5.03 0.23 6.39
CA GLU A 132 4.93 0.43 4.94
C GLU A 132 5.50 -0.73 4.14
N GLN A 133 6.29 -1.60 4.77
CA GLN A 133 6.63 -2.92 4.23
C GLN A 133 5.48 -3.85 4.60
N GLU A 134 4.45 -3.77 3.79
CA GLU A 134 3.24 -4.57 3.85
C GLU A 134 3.62 -6.06 3.99
N ASP A 135 3.01 -6.82 4.91
CA ASP A 135 3.06 -8.29 4.86
C ASP A 135 2.15 -8.76 3.71
N VAL A 136 2.66 -8.55 2.50
CA VAL A 136 2.05 -8.89 1.22
C VAL A 136 2.56 -10.25 0.82
N GLN A 137 1.65 -11.19 0.75
CA GLN A 137 1.94 -12.52 0.25
C GLN A 137 1.45 -12.61 -1.19
N LEU A 138 2.36 -12.94 -2.11
CA LEU A 138 2.01 -13.21 -3.50
C LEU A 138 1.05 -14.41 -3.54
N TYR A 139 -0.04 -14.24 -4.26
CA TYR A 139 -1.05 -15.27 -4.44
C TYR A 139 -0.88 -15.91 -5.81
N GLN A 140 -0.77 -17.24 -5.87
CA GLN A 140 -0.78 -17.97 -7.13
C GLN A 140 -2.14 -18.65 -7.36
N PRO A 141 -2.93 -18.17 -8.34
CA PRO A 141 -4.18 -18.83 -8.70
C PRO A 141 -3.90 -20.24 -9.21
N GLY A 142 -4.24 -21.27 -8.43
CA GLY A 142 -4.12 -22.68 -8.85
C GLY A 142 -3.28 -23.58 -7.94
N ARG A 143 -2.43 -23.02 -7.07
CA ARG A 143 -1.87 -23.77 -5.93
C ARG A 143 -2.78 -23.53 -4.74
N GLY A 144 -3.48 -24.57 -4.29
CA GLY A 144 -4.20 -24.52 -3.01
C GLY A 144 -3.22 -24.27 -1.86
N PRO A 145 -3.70 -23.87 -0.67
CA PRO A 145 -2.86 -23.53 0.48
C PRO A 145 -1.97 -24.68 1.02
N ASN A 146 -2.02 -25.88 0.42
CA ASN A 146 -1.29 -27.09 0.82
C ASN A 146 -0.52 -27.77 -0.33
N ALA A 147 0.09 -27.02 -1.25
CA ALA A 147 0.82 -27.57 -2.40
C ALA A 147 2.26 -27.05 -2.52
#